data_AF-A0A093QRN3-F1
#
_entry.id   AF-A0A093QRN3-F1
#
_cell.length_a   1.000
_cell.length_b   1.000
_cell.length_c   1.000
_cell.angle_alpha   90.00
_cell.angle_beta   90.00
_cell.angle_gamma   90.00
#
_symmetry.space_group_name_H-M   'P 1'
#
loop_
_entity.id
_entity.type
_entity.pdbx_description
1 polymer ?
#
loop_
_entity_poly.entity_id
_entity_poly.type
_entity_poly.pdbx_seq_one_letter_code
_entity_poly.pdbx_strand_id
1 'polypeptide(L)'
;MKEAEIRRLLAANLLCALSIVLTAVVPSFFLEGFTVLGTHLTWLCVCSVCVGALNVSLHLVLKPSQSPKRSSFAQKISRFLKCCIYFFMSCILFHAIIVLYGAPLIESVTETFLFAVLLSTFTTLQCLCILGPNIQAWIRVFSKNGSPHFSPSSLLHLSPCRVLNNIFTIVCFYLVFSPQVWPISCSLGATFGYMAGLIIAPLWIHWNRKQLTYKSR
;
A
#
# COMPACT_ATOMS: atom_id res chain seq x y z
N MET A 1 19.69 0.26 13.84
CA MET A 1 18.50 1.11 14.01
C MET A 1 18.22 1.30 15.47
N LYS A 2 17.68 2.46 15.85
CA LYS A 2 17.26 2.73 17.23
C LYS A 2 15.92 2.03 17.49
N GLU A 3 15.72 1.51 18.69
CA GLU A 3 14.45 0.89 19.12
C GLU A 3 13.23 1.80 18.89
N ALA A 4 13.41 3.10 19.13
CA ALA A 4 12.39 4.11 18.91
C ALA A 4 11.89 4.15 17.45
N GLU A 5 12.76 3.88 16.49
CA GLU A 5 12.42 3.88 15.06
C GLU A 5 11.62 2.64 14.66
N ILE A 6 11.96 1.48 15.21
CA ILE A 6 11.22 0.22 15.01
C ILE A 6 9.83 0.32 15.65
N ARG A 7 9.74 0.87 16.87
CA ARG A 7 8.44 1.10 17.54
C ARG A 7 7.55 2.06 16.75
N ARG A 8 8.13 3.11 16.18
CA ARG A 8 7.41 4.07 15.33
C ARG A 8 6.91 3.44 14.03
N LEU A 9 7.72 2.59 13.39
CA LEU A 9 7.31 1.80 12.22
C LEU A 9 6.16 0.86 12.56
N LEU A 10 6.30 0.09 13.65
CA LEU A 10 5.27 -0.84 14.11
C LEU A 10 3.96 -0.11 14.42
N ALA A 11 4.03 1.02 15.12
CA ALA A 11 2.87 1.85 15.42
C ALA A 11 2.17 2.34 14.14
N ALA A 12 2.92 2.85 13.16
CA ALA A 12 2.36 3.28 11.88
C ALA A 12 1.65 2.14 11.13
N ASN A 13 2.26 0.95 11.08
CA ASN A 13 1.67 -0.21 10.44
C ASN A 13 0.41 -0.72 11.15
N LEU A 14 0.41 -0.75 12.48
CA LEU A 14 -0.76 -1.11 13.28
C LEU A 14 -1.90 -0.09 13.09
N LEU A 15 -1.57 1.19 12.96
CA LEU A 15 -2.55 2.25 12.72
C LEU A 15 -3.19 2.11 11.33
N CYS A 16 -2.40 1.75 10.31
CA CYS A 16 -2.92 1.41 8.98
C CYS A 16 -3.80 0.15 9.01
N ALA A 17 -3.41 -0.91 9.73
CA ALA A 17 -4.21 -2.12 9.86
C ALA A 17 -5.54 -1.85 10.60
N LEU A 18 -5.49 -1.07 11.68
CA LEU A 18 -6.67 -0.64 12.42
C LEU A 18 -7.61 0.18 11.53
N SER A 19 -7.08 1.04 10.67
CA SER A 19 -7.91 1.82 9.74
C SER A 19 -8.74 0.95 8.81
N ILE A 20 -8.22 -0.19 8.36
CA ILE A 20 -8.96 -1.12 7.49
C ILE A 20 -10.09 -1.78 8.26
N VAL A 21 -9.85 -2.16 9.52
CA VAL A 21 -10.90 -2.70 10.38
C VAL A 21 -11.97 -1.62 10.62
N LEU A 22 -11.56 -0.38 10.85
CA LEU A 22 -12.48 0.74 11.02
C LEU A 22 -13.29 1.03 9.75
N THR A 23 -12.73 0.89 8.55
CA THR A 23 -13.52 1.11 7.31
C THR A 23 -14.59 0.04 7.09
N ALA A 24 -14.49 -1.12 7.73
CA ALA A 24 -15.53 -2.15 7.70
C ALA A 24 -16.65 -1.91 8.73
N VAL A 25 -16.36 -1.19 9.83
CA VAL A 25 -17.27 -1.05 10.99
C VAL A 25 -17.84 0.36 11.11
N VAL A 26 -17.06 1.39 10.81
CA VAL A 26 -17.48 2.78 10.96
C VAL A 26 -18.63 3.15 10.00
N PRO A 27 -18.59 2.78 8.70
CA PRO A 27 -19.65 3.16 7.78
C PRO A 27 -21.01 2.57 8.14
N SER A 28 -21.10 1.42 8.83
CA SER A 28 -22.38 0.85 9.25
C SER A 28 -23.10 1.67 10.31
N PHE A 29 -22.42 2.58 11.01
CA PHE A 29 -23.08 3.51 11.93
C PHE A 29 -23.70 4.72 11.23
N PHE A 30 -23.25 5.06 10.02
CA PHE A 30 -23.67 6.27 9.30
C PHE A 30 -24.52 5.97 8.06
N LEU A 31 -24.37 4.79 7.46
CA LEU A 31 -25.06 4.37 6.25
C LEU A 31 -26.00 3.21 6.59
N GLU A 32 -27.30 3.46 6.52
CA GLU A 32 -28.31 2.42 6.69
C GLU A 32 -28.13 1.31 5.63
N GLY A 33 -28.14 0.04 6.07
CA GLY A 33 -27.97 -1.11 5.19
C GLY A 33 -26.54 -1.38 4.70
N PHE A 34 -25.52 -0.65 5.20
CA PHE A 34 -24.14 -0.92 4.82
C PHE A 34 -23.70 -2.31 5.30
N THR A 35 -23.24 -3.10 4.35
CA THR A 35 -22.56 -4.37 4.59
C THR A 35 -21.35 -4.45 3.69
N VAL A 36 -20.24 -5.01 4.18
CA VAL A 36 -19.00 -5.17 3.38
C VAL A 36 -19.26 -5.98 2.11
N LEU A 37 -20.16 -6.96 2.18
CA LEU A 37 -20.53 -7.84 1.05
C LEU A 37 -21.61 -7.23 0.16
N GLY A 38 -22.68 -6.67 0.72
CA GLY A 38 -23.81 -6.13 -0.05
C GLY A 38 -23.55 -4.76 -0.66
N THR A 39 -22.76 -3.91 0.01
CA THR A 39 -22.36 -2.57 -0.47
C THR A 39 -20.85 -2.50 -0.72
N HIS A 40 -20.30 -3.53 -1.37
CA HIS A 40 -18.86 -3.71 -1.51
C HIS A 40 -18.16 -2.54 -2.23
N LEU A 41 -18.78 -1.91 -3.23
CA LEU A 41 -18.22 -0.75 -3.93
C LEU A 41 -18.03 0.46 -3.00
N THR A 42 -19.00 0.72 -2.13
CA THR A 42 -18.93 1.76 -1.11
C THR A 42 -17.79 1.46 -0.15
N TRP A 43 -17.66 0.21 0.29
CA TRP A 43 -16.56 -0.21 1.15
C TRP A 43 -15.19 -0.04 0.47
N LEU A 44 -15.04 -0.43 -0.81
CA LEU A 44 -13.80 -0.24 -1.57
C LEU A 44 -13.38 1.23 -1.64
N CYS A 45 -14.34 2.11 -1.91
CA CYS A 45 -14.12 3.55 -1.97
C CYS A 45 -13.68 4.10 -0.60
N VAL A 46 -14.45 3.82 0.45
CA VAL A 46 -14.15 4.27 1.82
C VAL A 46 -12.79 3.73 2.28
N CYS A 47 -12.52 2.45 2.05
CA CYS A 47 -11.24 1.83 2.40
C CYS A 47 -10.06 2.51 1.69
N SER A 48 -10.17 2.72 0.38
CA SER A 48 -9.11 3.37 -0.42
C SER A 48 -8.84 4.80 0.04
N VAL A 49 -9.90 5.58 0.26
CA VAL A 49 -9.79 6.99 0.71
C VAL A 49 -9.19 7.06 2.13
N CYS A 50 -9.69 6.27 3.07
CA CYS A 50 -9.19 6.28 4.46
C CYS A 50 -7.73 5.84 4.55
N VAL A 51 -7.40 4.69 3.95
CA VAL A 51 -6.02 4.17 3.97
C VAL A 51 -5.09 5.11 3.21
N GLY A 52 -5.53 5.69 2.09
CA GLY A 52 -4.74 6.66 1.34
C GLY A 52 -4.46 7.94 2.13
N ALA A 53 -5.50 8.52 2.74
CA ALA A 53 -5.37 9.71 3.58
C ALA A 53 -4.45 9.48 4.78
N LEU A 54 -4.55 8.33 5.43
CA LEU A 54 -3.67 7.98 6.55
C LEU A 54 -2.22 7.77 6.11
N ASN A 55 -1.94 7.09 5.00
CA ASN A 55 -0.57 6.92 4.50
C ASN A 55 0.07 8.28 4.16
N VAL A 56 -0.69 9.17 3.52
CA VAL A 56 -0.22 10.54 3.23
C VAL A 56 0.02 11.32 4.53
N SER A 57 -0.91 11.25 5.48
CA SER A 57 -0.80 11.94 6.78
C SER A 57 0.39 11.43 7.60
N LEU A 58 0.56 10.11 7.69
CA LEU A 58 1.70 9.47 8.35
C LEU A 58 3.00 9.90 7.68
N HIS A 59 3.07 9.96 6.36
CA HIS A 59 4.27 10.44 5.68
C HIS A 59 4.58 11.92 5.98
N LEU A 60 3.55 12.78 6.01
CA LEU A 60 3.70 14.20 6.36
C LEU A 60 4.17 14.41 7.81
N VAL A 61 3.64 13.62 8.75
CA VAL A 61 3.94 13.71 10.19
C VAL A 61 5.27 13.04 10.54
N LEU A 62 5.53 11.83 10.03
CA LEU A 62 6.73 11.04 10.35
C LEU A 62 8.00 11.57 9.69
N LYS A 63 7.86 12.47 8.71
CA LYS A 63 8.87 13.27 8.01
C LYS A 63 10.29 12.76 8.28
N PRO A 64 10.77 11.73 7.55
CA PRO A 64 12.16 11.34 7.63
C PRO A 64 12.95 12.57 7.20
N SER A 65 13.77 13.10 8.11
CA SER A 65 14.52 14.34 7.99
C SER A 65 15.23 14.46 6.63
N GLN A 66 14.58 15.06 5.64
CA GLN A 66 15.27 15.64 4.50
C GLN A 66 15.85 16.96 4.98
N SER A 67 17.13 17.16 4.68
CA SER A 67 17.93 18.32 5.05
C SER A 67 17.19 19.64 4.83
N PRO A 68 17.48 20.69 5.61
CA PRO A 68 16.83 21.98 5.54
C PRO A 68 17.29 22.75 4.28
N LYS A 69 17.21 22.17 3.09
CA LYS A 69 17.21 22.96 1.86
C LYS A 69 15.83 23.58 1.76
N ARG A 70 15.82 24.91 1.80
CA ARG A 70 14.68 25.83 1.68
C ARG A 70 13.90 25.53 0.39
N SER A 71 13.13 24.44 0.38
CA SER A 71 12.33 24.05 -0.77
C SER A 71 11.15 24.99 -0.85
N SER A 72 11.11 25.76 -1.93
CA SER A 72 9.97 26.61 -2.25
C SER A 72 8.69 25.79 -2.22
N PHE A 73 7.59 26.39 -1.77
CA PHE A 73 6.26 25.78 -1.77
C PHE A 73 5.91 25.20 -3.16
N ALA A 74 6.36 25.85 -4.23
CA ALA A 74 6.24 25.37 -5.61
C ALA A 74 6.90 23.99 -5.85
N GLN A 75 8.05 23.72 -5.23
CA GLN A 75 8.74 22.43 -5.36
C GLN A 75 8.00 21.30 -4.62
N LYS A 76 7.34 21.62 -3.51
CA LYS A 76 6.50 20.67 -2.77
C LYS A 76 5.24 20.32 -3.57
N ILE A 77 4.56 21.33 -4.13
CA ILE A 77 3.40 21.14 -5.01
C ILE A 77 3.80 20.30 -6.23
N SER A 78 4.91 20.63 -6.90
CA SER A 78 5.38 19.87 -8.06
C SER A 78 5.64 18.40 -7.73
N ARG A 79 6.24 18.11 -6.56
CA ARG A 79 6.40 16.73 -6.08
C ARG A 79 5.06 16.04 -5.82
N PHE A 80 4.12 16.72 -5.16
CA PHE A 80 2.79 16.18 -4.88
C PHE A 80 2.02 15.86 -6.16
N LEU A 81 2.02 16.77 -7.14
CA LEU A 81 1.40 16.56 -8.45
C LEU A 81 2.03 15.36 -9.18
N LYS A 82 3.37 15.21 -9.15
CA LYS A 82 4.04 14.02 -9.71
C LYS A 82 3.60 12.73 -9.03
N CYS A 83 3.44 12.73 -7.70
CA CYS A 83 2.90 11.58 -6.99
C CYS A 83 1.46 11.26 -7.41
N CYS A 84 0.61 12.28 -7.57
CA CYS A 84 -0.77 12.09 -8.02
C CYS A 84 -0.82 11.49 -9.44
N ILE A 85 0.03 11.99 -10.35
CA ILE A 85 0.14 11.45 -11.71
C ILE A 85 0.59 9.98 -11.68
N TYR A 86 1.61 9.64 -10.89
CA TYR A 86 2.07 8.25 -10.79
C TYR A 86 1.04 7.33 -10.14
N PHE A 87 0.30 7.80 -9.14
CA PHE A 87 -0.80 7.06 -8.56
C PHE A 87 -1.89 6.79 -9.60
N PHE A 88 -2.31 7.82 -10.34
CA PHE A 88 -3.31 7.68 -11.41
C PHE A 88 -2.85 6.71 -12.49
N MET A 89 -1.61 6.84 -12.98
CA MET A 89 -1.03 5.91 -13.96
C MET A 89 -0.99 4.47 -13.44
N SER A 90 -0.74 4.26 -12.15
CA SER A 90 -0.79 2.93 -11.56
C SER A 90 -2.20 2.34 -11.52
N CYS A 91 -3.23 3.16 -11.26
CA CYS A 91 -4.62 2.71 -11.31
C CYS A 91 -4.99 2.23 -12.72
N ILE A 92 -4.59 2.97 -13.76
CA ILE A 92 -4.82 2.57 -15.16
C ILE A 92 -4.07 1.28 -15.50
N LEU A 93 -2.81 1.17 -15.06
CA LEU A 93 -2.00 -0.03 -15.28
C LEU A 93 -2.60 -1.26 -14.58
N PHE A 94 -2.98 -1.14 -13.31
CA PHE A 94 -3.62 -2.24 -12.59
C PHE A 94 -4.97 -2.61 -13.21
N HIS A 95 -5.77 -1.63 -13.62
CA HIS A 95 -7.02 -1.89 -14.33
C HIS A 95 -6.77 -2.69 -15.61
N ALA A 96 -5.80 -2.28 -16.44
CA ALA A 96 -5.42 -3.01 -17.65
C ALA A 96 -4.92 -4.43 -17.34
N ILE A 97 -4.10 -4.60 -16.31
CA ILE A 97 -3.61 -5.93 -15.88
C ILE A 97 -4.78 -6.83 -15.46
N ILE A 98 -5.66 -6.33 -14.59
CA ILE A 98 -6.82 -7.08 -14.09
C ILE A 98 -7.74 -7.52 -15.24
N VAL A 99 -7.96 -6.63 -16.20
CA VAL A 99 -8.70 -6.91 -17.44
C VAL A 99 -8.02 -8.02 -18.25
N LEU A 100 -6.70 -7.94 -18.45
CA LEU A 100 -5.93 -8.98 -19.16
C LEU A 100 -5.97 -10.34 -18.47
N TYR A 101 -6.11 -10.36 -17.13
CA TYR A 101 -6.31 -11.59 -16.35
C TYR A 101 -7.74 -12.15 -16.43
N GLY A 102 -8.63 -11.54 -17.20
CA GLY A 102 -9.97 -12.07 -17.48
C GLY A 102 -11.11 -11.42 -16.69
N ALA A 103 -10.89 -10.26 -16.08
CA ALA A 103 -11.97 -9.52 -15.43
C ALA A 103 -13.00 -8.96 -16.44
N PRO A 104 -14.28 -8.87 -16.07
CA PRO A 104 -15.34 -8.35 -16.94
C PRO A 104 -15.09 -6.88 -17.30
N LEU A 105 -14.92 -6.62 -18.61
CA LEU A 105 -14.64 -5.30 -19.17
C LEU A 105 -15.88 -4.42 -19.37
N ILE A 106 -17.02 -5.01 -19.72
CA ILE A 106 -18.19 -4.28 -20.23
C ILE A 106 -19.30 -4.20 -19.16
N GLU A 107 -19.45 -5.26 -18.37
CA GLU A 107 -20.52 -5.35 -17.36
C GLU A 107 -20.17 -4.66 -16.04
N SER A 108 -18.88 -4.63 -15.67
CA SER A 108 -18.42 -4.19 -14.35
C SER A 108 -17.19 -3.25 -14.40
N VAL A 109 -17.19 -2.26 -15.30
CA VAL A 109 -16.07 -1.29 -15.43
C VAL A 109 -15.76 -0.62 -14.09
N THR A 110 -16.80 -0.11 -13.42
CA THR A 110 -16.67 0.61 -12.14
C THR A 110 -16.09 -0.27 -11.04
N GLU A 111 -16.52 -1.53 -10.96
CA GLU A 111 -16.08 -2.46 -9.91
C GLU A 111 -14.60 -2.81 -10.11
N THR A 112 -14.23 -3.12 -11.35
CA THR A 112 -12.84 -3.43 -11.73
C THR A 112 -11.93 -2.21 -11.55
N PHE A 113 -12.42 -1.00 -11.83
CA PHE A 113 -11.68 0.23 -11.61
C PHE A 113 -11.50 0.55 -10.11
N LEU A 114 -12.55 0.43 -9.30
CA LEU A 114 -12.46 0.63 -7.84
C LEU A 114 -11.54 -0.41 -7.18
N PHE A 115 -11.56 -1.65 -7.67
CA PHE A 115 -10.58 -2.65 -7.24
C PHE A 115 -9.14 -2.25 -7.62
N ALA A 116 -8.91 -1.76 -8.84
CA ALA A 116 -7.60 -1.25 -9.24
C ALA A 116 -7.12 -0.06 -8.38
N VAL A 117 -8.02 0.84 -8.00
CA VAL A 117 -7.73 1.94 -7.06
C VAL A 117 -7.33 1.42 -5.68
N LEU A 118 -8.00 0.38 -5.18
CA LEU A 118 -7.62 -0.27 -3.92
C LEU A 118 -6.20 -0.87 -4.01
N LEU A 119 -5.88 -1.57 -5.10
CA LEU A 119 -4.53 -2.15 -5.31
C LEU A 119 -3.45 -1.09 -5.39
N SER A 120 -3.69 -0.02 -6.16
CA SER A 120 -2.78 1.13 -6.24
C SER A 120 -2.57 1.78 -4.86
N THR A 121 -3.61 1.83 -4.03
CA THR A 121 -3.53 2.39 -2.67
C THR A 121 -2.67 1.52 -1.77
N PHE A 122 -2.84 0.20 -1.83
CA PHE A 122 -2.06 -0.75 -1.02
C PHE A 122 -0.60 -0.90 -1.48
N THR A 123 -0.31 -0.66 -2.76
CA THR A 123 1.03 -0.88 -3.33
C THR A 123 1.73 0.43 -3.69
N THR A 124 1.30 1.08 -4.78
CA THR A 124 1.93 2.26 -5.37
C THR A 124 1.95 3.45 -4.43
N LEU A 125 0.84 3.74 -3.74
CA LEU A 125 0.77 4.90 -2.85
C LEU A 125 1.76 4.77 -1.68
N GLN A 126 1.95 3.57 -1.13
CA GLN A 126 2.96 3.34 -0.11
C GLN A 126 4.37 3.59 -0.65
N CYS A 127 4.69 3.08 -1.84
CA CYS A 127 5.96 3.34 -2.51
C CYS A 127 6.18 4.84 -2.76
N LEU A 128 5.14 5.56 -3.19
CA LEU A 128 5.21 7.01 -3.40
C LEU A 128 5.42 7.76 -2.09
N CYS A 129 4.79 7.34 -1.00
CA CYS A 129 5.01 7.93 0.32
C CYS A 129 6.44 7.68 0.82
N ILE A 130 7.02 6.51 0.58
CA ILE A 130 8.33 6.16 1.16
C ILE A 130 9.50 6.63 0.28
N LEU A 131 9.46 6.37 -1.03
CA LEU A 131 10.56 6.66 -1.97
C LEU A 131 10.37 8.00 -2.69
N GLY A 132 9.15 8.55 -2.69
CA GLY A 132 8.80 9.68 -3.54
C GLY A 132 8.75 9.32 -5.04
N PRO A 133 8.60 10.33 -5.91
CA PRO A 133 8.46 10.16 -7.36
C PRO A 133 9.81 9.86 -8.06
N ASN A 134 10.74 9.14 -7.43
CA ASN A 134 12.07 8.83 -7.98
C ASN A 134 12.12 7.39 -8.53
N ILE A 135 11.86 7.22 -9.82
CA ILE A 135 11.84 5.91 -10.50
C ILE A 135 13.18 5.16 -10.34
N GLN A 136 14.33 5.85 -10.31
CA GLN A 136 15.63 5.19 -10.13
C GLN A 136 15.75 4.55 -8.74
N ALA A 137 15.18 5.17 -7.71
CA ALA A 137 15.12 4.59 -6.38
C ALA A 137 14.21 3.36 -6.36
N TRP A 138 13.10 3.39 -7.11
CA TRP A 138 12.18 2.26 -7.22
C TRP A 138 12.88 1.07 -7.88
N ILE A 139 13.47 1.28 -9.07
CA ILE A 139 14.22 0.25 -9.79
C ILE A 139 15.32 -0.33 -8.90
N ARG A 140 16.05 0.51 -8.15
CA ARG A 140 17.10 0.04 -7.23
C ARG A 140 16.57 -0.82 -6.08
N VAL A 141 15.39 -0.53 -5.55
CA VAL A 141 14.79 -1.35 -4.48
C VAL A 141 14.27 -2.67 -5.01
N PHE A 142 13.69 -2.67 -6.23
CA PHE A 142 13.18 -3.87 -6.89
C PHE A 142 14.28 -4.70 -7.59
N SER A 143 15.45 -4.11 -7.85
CA SER A 143 16.60 -4.81 -8.42
C SER A 143 17.45 -5.50 -7.34
N LYS A 144 18.10 -6.61 -7.71
CA LYS A 144 18.91 -7.49 -6.84
C LYS A 144 20.08 -6.77 -6.12
N ASN A 145 20.46 -5.56 -6.54
CA ASN A 145 21.57 -4.77 -5.98
C ASN A 145 21.07 -3.68 -5.02
N GLY A 146 20.60 -4.08 -3.83
CA GLY A 146 20.28 -3.15 -2.75
C GLY A 146 21.55 -2.49 -2.20
N SER A 147 21.83 -1.25 -2.60
CA SER A 147 22.97 -0.47 -2.09
C SER A 147 22.79 -0.12 -0.59
N PRO A 148 23.86 -0.23 0.23
CA PRO A 148 23.81 -0.01 1.68
C PRO A 148 23.66 1.46 2.13
N HIS A 149 23.57 2.42 1.20
CA HIS A 149 23.62 3.85 1.53
C HIS A 149 22.27 4.55 1.71
N PHE A 150 21.15 3.82 1.61
CA PHE A 150 19.81 4.34 1.92
C PHE A 150 19.56 4.18 3.43
N SER A 151 19.04 5.22 4.09
CA SER A 151 18.78 5.21 5.54
C SER A 151 18.07 3.90 5.93
N PRO A 152 18.51 3.19 6.99
CA PRO A 152 17.87 1.94 7.39
C PRO A 152 16.37 2.12 7.65
N SER A 153 15.94 3.34 8.00
CA SER A 153 14.55 3.82 8.10
C SER A 153 13.70 3.58 6.85
N SER A 154 14.26 3.81 5.68
CA SER A 154 13.51 3.82 4.41
C SER A 154 13.62 2.48 3.70
N LEU A 155 14.69 1.70 3.94
CA LEU A 155 14.72 0.25 3.67
C LEU A 155 13.75 -0.53 4.59
N LEU A 156 13.45 -0.03 5.80
CA LEU A 156 12.52 -0.66 6.74
C LEU A 156 11.05 -0.59 6.34
N HIS A 157 10.60 0.57 5.84
CA HIS A 157 9.23 0.73 5.36
C HIS A 157 8.99 -0.01 4.03
N LEU A 158 10.05 -0.26 3.26
CA LEU A 158 10.03 -1.06 2.02
C LEU A 158 10.14 -2.57 2.27
N SER A 159 10.35 -2.98 3.52
CA SER A 159 10.47 -4.38 3.94
C SER A 159 9.15 -5.04 4.37
N PRO A 160 8.00 -4.75 3.71
CA PRO A 160 6.98 -5.78 3.47
C PRO A 160 7.04 -6.36 2.05
N CYS A 161 7.65 -5.65 1.10
CA CYS A 161 7.35 -5.75 -0.33
C CYS A 161 8.47 -6.31 -1.23
N ARG A 162 9.33 -7.22 -0.75
CA ARG A 162 10.04 -8.14 -1.68
C ARG A 162 9.23 -9.39 -2.02
N VAL A 163 8.18 -9.74 -1.25
CA VAL A 163 7.55 -11.07 -1.31
C VAL A 163 6.02 -11.07 -1.44
N LEU A 164 5.32 -9.97 -1.17
CA LEU A 164 3.85 -9.94 -1.33
C LEU A 164 3.37 -9.86 -2.78
N ASN A 165 4.27 -9.93 -3.78
CA ASN A 165 3.89 -10.24 -5.16
C ASN A 165 3.62 -11.74 -5.38
N ASN A 166 4.05 -12.61 -4.45
CA ASN A 166 3.93 -14.06 -4.62
C ASN A 166 2.65 -14.63 -3.96
N ILE A 167 2.21 -14.08 -2.83
CA ILE A 167 0.91 -14.44 -2.23
C ILE A 167 -0.25 -13.84 -3.04
N PHE A 168 -0.08 -12.62 -3.58
CA PHE A 168 -1.12 -11.92 -4.34
C PHE A 168 -1.43 -12.57 -5.69
N THR A 169 -0.44 -13.14 -6.37
CA THR A 169 -0.65 -13.90 -7.61
C THR A 169 -1.32 -15.25 -7.34
N ILE A 170 -0.96 -15.94 -6.25
CA ILE A 170 -1.49 -17.25 -5.91
C ILE A 170 -2.92 -17.17 -5.37
N VAL A 171 -3.24 -16.21 -4.49
CA VAL A 171 -4.60 -16.05 -3.93
C VAL A 171 -5.60 -15.57 -5.00
N CYS A 172 -5.19 -14.67 -5.89
CA CYS A 172 -6.02 -14.28 -7.03
C CYS A 172 -6.20 -15.43 -8.04
N PHE A 173 -5.21 -16.29 -8.24
CA PHE A 173 -5.32 -17.46 -9.13
C PHE A 173 -6.26 -18.55 -8.59
N TYR A 174 -6.24 -18.83 -7.29
CA TYR A 174 -7.11 -19.87 -6.69
C TYR A 174 -8.57 -19.43 -6.53
N LEU A 175 -8.85 -18.13 -6.36
CA LEU A 175 -10.22 -17.64 -6.15
C LEU A 175 -11.03 -17.41 -7.43
N VAL A 176 -10.40 -17.41 -8.61
CA VAL A 176 -11.10 -17.45 -9.91
C VAL A 176 -11.88 -18.75 -10.09
N PHE A 177 -11.52 -19.82 -9.36
CA PHE A 177 -12.12 -21.15 -9.47
C PHE A 177 -13.24 -21.46 -8.47
N SER A 178 -13.69 -20.47 -7.68
CA SER A 178 -14.92 -20.60 -6.88
C SER A 178 -16.05 -19.78 -7.51
N PRO A 179 -17.32 -20.19 -7.36
CA PRO A 179 -18.50 -19.46 -7.85
C PRO A 179 -18.77 -18.17 -7.04
N GLN A 180 -17.73 -17.35 -6.80
CA GLN A 180 -17.80 -16.12 -6.04
C GLN A 180 -17.89 -14.90 -6.96
N VAL A 181 -18.71 -13.95 -6.55
CA VAL A 181 -19.04 -12.72 -7.28
C VAL A 181 -17.82 -11.79 -7.35
N TRP A 182 -17.44 -11.41 -8.57
CA TRP A 182 -16.43 -10.39 -8.83
C TRP A 182 -16.87 -9.03 -8.28
N PRO A 183 -15.99 -8.17 -7.72
CA PRO A 183 -14.58 -8.35 -7.32
C PRO A 183 -14.42 -8.65 -5.80
N ILE A 184 -15.47 -9.16 -5.14
CA ILE A 184 -15.54 -9.26 -3.67
C ILE A 184 -14.43 -10.16 -3.11
N SER A 185 -14.25 -11.35 -3.67
CA SER A 185 -13.26 -12.32 -3.21
C SER A 185 -11.82 -11.79 -3.36
N CYS A 186 -11.53 -11.20 -4.53
CA CYS A 186 -10.24 -10.60 -4.86
C CYS A 186 -9.92 -9.40 -3.95
N SER A 187 -10.90 -8.55 -3.67
CA SER A 187 -10.71 -7.37 -2.81
C SER A 187 -10.52 -7.74 -1.33
N LEU A 188 -11.25 -8.73 -0.82
CA LEU A 188 -11.01 -9.27 0.52
C LEU A 188 -9.63 -9.92 0.61
N GLY A 189 -9.28 -10.77 -0.35
CA GLY A 189 -7.95 -11.39 -0.43
C GLY A 189 -6.82 -10.37 -0.46
N ALA A 190 -6.99 -9.31 -1.25
CA ALA A 190 -6.05 -8.20 -1.31
C ALA A 190 -5.89 -7.49 0.04
N THR A 191 -7.01 -7.24 0.71
CA THR A 191 -7.05 -6.56 2.01
C THR A 191 -6.41 -7.40 3.11
N PHE A 192 -6.72 -8.70 3.18
CA PHE A 192 -6.09 -9.62 4.14
C PHE A 192 -4.59 -9.76 3.88
N GLY A 193 -4.18 -9.90 2.62
CA GLY A 193 -2.76 -9.96 2.25
C GLY A 193 -2.00 -8.70 2.66
N TYR A 194 -2.60 -7.54 2.44
CA TYR A 194 -2.05 -6.26 2.86
C TYR A 194 -1.95 -6.14 4.40
N MET A 195 -3.01 -6.47 5.15
CA MET A 195 -3.00 -6.47 6.61
C MET A 195 -1.96 -7.43 7.19
N ALA A 196 -1.87 -8.65 6.66
CA ALA A 196 -0.84 -9.62 7.05
C ALA A 196 0.56 -9.06 6.79
N GLY A 197 0.76 -8.41 5.64
CA GLY A 197 2.00 -7.71 5.31
C GLY A 197 2.39 -6.63 6.31
N LEU A 198 1.43 -5.81 6.74
CA LEU A 198 1.66 -4.75 7.73
C LEU A 198 2.13 -5.29 9.09
N ILE A 199 1.69 -6.49 9.48
CA ILE A 199 2.02 -7.12 10.77
C ILE A 199 3.30 -7.96 10.68
N ILE A 200 3.42 -8.80 9.66
CA ILE A 200 4.55 -9.73 9.50
C ILE A 200 5.85 -8.98 9.24
N ALA A 201 5.82 -7.92 8.42
CA ALA A 201 7.00 -7.13 8.09
C ALA A 201 7.75 -6.58 9.33
N PRO A 202 7.13 -5.80 10.24
CA PRO A 202 7.82 -5.27 11.40
C PRO A 202 8.24 -6.37 12.40
N LEU A 203 7.48 -7.46 12.52
CA LEU A 203 7.86 -8.60 13.36
C LEU A 203 9.12 -9.30 12.83
N TRP A 204 9.18 -9.54 11.51
CA TRP A 204 10.34 -10.13 10.86
C TRP A 204 11.58 -9.24 11.00
N ILE A 205 11.41 -7.93 10.87
CA ILE A 205 12.48 -6.94 11.07
C ILE A 205 12.95 -6.94 12.53
N HIS A 206 12.01 -6.98 13.49
CA HIS A 206 12.34 -7.04 14.90
C HIS A 206 13.16 -8.30 15.24
N TRP A 207 12.78 -9.45 14.67
CA TRP A 207 13.48 -10.71 14.85
C TRP A 207 14.89 -10.70 14.24
N ASN A 208 15.04 -10.20 13.01
CA ASN A 208 16.30 -10.24 12.25
C ASN A 208 17.21 -9.02 12.46
N ARG A 209 16.85 -8.13 13.39
CA ARG A 209 17.54 -6.87 13.66
C ARG A 209 19.06 -6.99 13.78
N LYS A 210 19.57 -8.05 14.42
CA LYS A 210 21.00 -8.24 14.71
C LYS A 210 21.81 -8.46 13.43
N GLN A 211 21.27 -9.24 12.49
CA GLN A 211 21.89 -9.50 11.19
C GLN A 211 21.81 -8.27 10.28
N LEU A 212 20.70 -7.53 10.31
CA LEU A 212 20.49 -6.32 9.53
C LEU A 212 21.45 -5.19 9.95
N THR A 213 21.76 -5.07 11.23
CA THR A 213 22.74 -4.08 11.71
C THR A 213 24.19 -4.43 11.36
N TYR A 214 24.52 -5.72 11.21
CA TYR A 214 25.87 -6.16 10.87
C TYR A 214 26.23 -5.84 9.41
N LYS A 215 25.28 -6.00 8.49
CA LYS A 215 25.47 -5.74 7.04
C LYS A 215 25.46 -4.24 6.66
N SER A 216 25.19 -3.36 7.63
CA SER A 216 25.11 -1.91 7.46
C SER A 216 26.38 -1.18 7.93
N ARG A 217 27.33 -1.88 8.54
CA ARG A 217 28.69 -1.40 8.76
C ARG A 217 29.59 -1.84 7.62
#